data_AF-A0A6V7J118-F1
#
_entry.id   AF-A0A6V7J118-F1
#
_cell.length_a   1.000
_cell.length_b   1.000
_cell.length_c   1.000
_cell.angle_alpha   90.00
_cell.angle_beta   90.00
_cell.angle_gamma   90.00
#
_symmetry.space_group_name_H-M   'P 1'
#
loop_
_entity.id
_entity.type
_entity.pdbx_description
1 polymer ?
#
loop_
_entity_poly.entity_id
_entity_poly.type
_entity_poly.pdbx_seq_one_letter_code
_entity_poly.pdbx_strand_id
1 'polypeptide(L)' 'VGASSNPCDDTFAGSAPFSEVETQAVRDFLLANKDTIKVYLTFHSYGQ' A
#
# COMPACT_ATOMS: atom_id res chain seq x y z
N VAL A 1 -11.95 2.74 -13.05
CA VAL A 1 -10.52 3.02 -13.26
C VAL A 1 -9.99 3.63 -11.96
N GLY A 2 -8.84 3.20 -11.44
CA GLY A 2 -8.33 3.64 -10.13
C GLY A 2 -6.84 3.40 -9.87
N ALA A 3 -6.13 2.77 -10.82
CA ALA A 3 -4.68 2.63 -10.87
C ALA A 3 -4.28 2.37 -12.34
N SER A 4 -2.99 2.47 -12.67
CA SER A 4 -2.45 2.29 -14.02
C SER A 4 -1.57 1.04 -14.14
N SER A 5 -1.52 0.46 -15.35
CA SER A 5 -0.55 -0.57 -15.74
C SER A 5 0.64 0.01 -16.52
N ASN A 6 0.63 1.30 -16.82
CA ASN A 6 1.74 2.00 -17.47
C ASN A 6 2.76 2.44 -16.41
N PRO A 7 4.02 1.96 -16.45
CA PRO A 7 5.05 2.36 -15.50
C PRO A 7 5.40 3.84 -15.50
N CYS A 8 5.01 4.58 -16.54
CA CYS A 8 5.25 6.02 -16.66
C CYS A 8 4.16 6.88 -16.00
N ASP A 9 3.06 6.30 -15.53
CA ASP A 9 1.99 7.04 -14.88
C ASP A 9 2.25 7.16 -13.37
N ASP A 10 1.92 8.32 -12.77
CA ASP A 10 2.07 8.55 -11.32
C ASP A 10 1.28 7.56 -10.44
N THR A 11 0.23 6.95 -10.99
CA THR A 11 -0.62 5.95 -10.31
C THR A 11 -0.33 4.52 -10.75
N PHE A 12 0.88 4.23 -11.21
CA PHE A 12 1.28 2.87 -11.58
C PHE A 12 1.13 1.90 -10.40
N ALA A 13 0.46 0.78 -10.62
CA ALA A 13 0.13 -0.18 -9.56
C ALA A 13 1.29 -1.08 -9.12
N GLY A 14 2.41 -1.06 -9.85
CA GLY A 14 3.48 -2.05 -9.71
C GLY A 14 3.30 -3.26 -10.64
N SER A 15 4.32 -4.12 -10.68
CA SER A 15 4.35 -5.30 -11.56
C SER A 15 3.52 -6.47 -11.05
N ALA A 16 3.24 -6.50 -9.74
CA ALA A 16 2.44 -7.51 -9.05
C ALA A 16 1.98 -6.95 -7.69
N PRO A 17 0.99 -7.57 -7.02
CA PRO A 17 0.65 -7.20 -5.65
C PRO A 17 1.86 -7.27 -4.72
N PHE A 18 2.12 -6.20 -3.98
CA PHE A 18 3.28 -6.05 -3.10
C PHE A 18 4.64 -6.15 -3.84
N SER A 19 4.77 -5.63 -5.05
CA SER A 19 6.06 -5.61 -5.77
C SER A 19 7.11 -4.74 -5.08
N GLU A 20 6.71 -3.67 -4.40
CA GLU A 20 7.61 -2.73 -3.75
C GLU A 20 8.00 -3.22 -2.35
N VAL A 21 9.31 -3.15 -2.01
CA VAL A 21 9.84 -3.65 -0.73
C VAL A 21 9.24 -2.93 0.48
N GLU A 22 8.90 -1.66 0.32
CA GLU A 22 8.21 -0.84 1.33
C GLU A 22 6.83 -1.41 1.64
N THR A 23 6.08 -1.81 0.60
CA THR A 23 4.74 -2.40 0.76
C THR A 23 4.80 -3.82 1.32
N GLN A 24 5.85 -4.59 0.99
CA GLN A 24 6.09 -5.91 1.59
C GLN A 24 6.37 -5.80 3.09
N ALA A 25 7.22 -4.85 3.50
CA ALA A 25 7.54 -4.64 4.90
C ALA A 25 6.29 -4.28 5.73
N VAL A 26 5.43 -3.39 5.21
CA VAL A 26 4.16 -3.04 5.87
C VAL A 26 3.24 -4.26 5.94
N ARG A 27 3.07 -5.01 4.84
CA ARG A 27 2.26 -6.23 4.80
C ARG A 27 2.72 -7.23 5.86
N ASP A 28 4.01 -7.54 5.90
CA ASP A 28 4.56 -8.58 6.77
C ASP A 28 4.41 -8.19 8.25
N PHE A 29 4.64 -6.92 8.59
CA PHE A 29 4.40 -6.41 9.95
C PHE A 29 2.92 -6.52 10.35
N LEU A 30 2.00 -6.10 9.48
CA LEU A 30 0.56 -6.16 9.75
C LEU A 30 0.09 -7.60 9.92
N LEU A 31 0.54 -8.51 9.05
CA LEU A 31 0.16 -9.93 9.11
C LEU A 31 0.73 -10.62 10.36
N ALA A 32 1.96 -10.30 10.74
CA ALA A 32 2.57 -10.82 11.98
C ALA A 32 1.84 -10.36 13.25
N ASN A 33 1.15 -9.22 13.19
CA ASN A 33 0.44 -8.61 14.33
C ASN A 33 -1.08 -8.53 14.13
N LYS A 34 -1.64 -9.30 13.19
CA LYS A 34 -3.05 -9.18 12.78
C LYS A 34 -4.05 -9.40 13.92
N ASP A 35 -3.67 -10.19 14.92
CA ASP A 35 -4.54 -10.52 16.05
C ASP A 35 -4.51 -9.41 17.12
N THR A 36 -3.47 -8.57 17.14
CA THR A 36 -3.29 -7.48 18.13
C THR A 36 -3.68 -6.11 17.57
N ILE A 37 -3.40 -5.84 16.30
CA ILE A 37 -3.77 -4.59 15.63
C ILE A 37 -5.28 -4.55 15.42
N LYS A 38 -5.93 -3.50 15.95
CA LYS A 38 -7.40 -3.31 15.86
C LYS A 38 -7.83 -2.22 14.89
N VAL A 39 -6.92 -1.30 14.55
CA VAL A 39 -7.18 -0.17 13.65
C VAL A 39 -5.92 0.08 12.81
N TYR A 40 -6.12 0.40 11.53
CA TYR A 40 -5.09 0.90 10.63
C TYR A 40 -5.48 2.30 10.16
N LEU A 41 -4.63 3.29 10.45
CA LEU A 41 -4.79 4.67 10.00
C LEU A 41 -3.56 5.04 9.15
N THR A 42 -3.80 5.50 7.93
CA THR A 42 -2.78 6.05 7.05
C THR A 42 -3.10 7.51 6.76
N PHE A 43 -2.10 8.37 6.93
CA PHE A 43 -2.27 9.81 6.83
C PHE A 43 -1.79 10.30 5.47
N HIS A 44 -2.65 11.09 4.82
CA HIS A 44 -2.38 11.74 3.55
C HIS A 44 -2.85 13.19 3.62
N SER A 45 -2.45 13.99 2.63
CA SER A 45 -2.90 15.36 2.44
C SER A 45 -3.22 15.58 0.97
N TYR A 46 -4.10 16.51 0.59
CA TYR A 46 -4.85 17.53 1.35
C TYR A 46 -6.38 17.29 1.20
N GLY A 47 -7.24 18.22 1.66
CA GLY A 47 -8.65 18.28 1.21
C GLY A 47 -9.73 18.07 2.29
N GLN A 48 -9.70 18.87 3.37
CA GLN A 48 -10.83 18.97 4.31
C GLN A 48 -12.09 19.52 3.65
#